data_AF-A0A6G4XRC3-F1
#
_entry.id   AF-A0A6G4XRC3-F1
#
_cell.length_a   1.000
_cell.length_b   1.000
_cell.length_c   1.000
_cell.angle_alpha   90.00
_cell.angle_beta   90.00
_cell.angle_gamma   90.00
#
_symmetry.space_group_name_H-M   'P 1'
#
loop_
_entity.id
_entity.type
_entity.pdbx_description
1 polymer ?
#
loop_
_entity_poly.entity_id
_entity_poly.type
_entity_poly.pdbx_seq_one_letter_code
_entity_poly.pdbx_strand_id
1 'polypeptide(L)' 'MNSPSWPVELVDGDIVLRPIKMRDQRPWREVNRRNRDWLRPWEATIP' A
#
# COMPACT_ATOMS: atom_id res chain seq x y z
N MET A 1 -13.00 -3.67 -27.83
CA MET A 1 -12.31 -2.49 -27.30
C MET A 1 -11.51 -2.94 -26.09
N ASN A 2 -10.18 -3.03 -26.21
CA ASN A 2 -9.30 -3.29 -25.09
C ASN A 2 -9.21 -1.98 -24.30
N SER A 3 -9.94 -1.85 -23.20
CA SER A 3 -9.61 -0.82 -22.20
C SER A 3 -8.14 -1.02 -21.83
N PRO A 4 -7.28 0.01 -21.77
CA PRO A 4 -5.91 -0.18 -21.32
C PRO A 4 -5.95 -0.80 -19.92
N SER A 5 -5.59 -2.09 -19.83
CA SER A 5 -5.57 -2.91 -18.62
C SER A 5 -4.36 -2.50 -17.80
N TRP A 6 -4.56 -1.37 -17.14
CA TRP A 6 -3.62 -0.59 -16.37
C TRP A 6 -2.85 -1.40 -15.31
N PRO A 7 -1.55 -1.07 -15.14
CA PRO A 7 -1.09 -0.65 -13.83
C PRO A 7 -0.67 0.84 -13.85
N VAL A 8 -1.25 1.67 -12.95
CA VAL A 8 -0.79 3.05 -12.71
C VAL A 8 0.53 2.96 -12.00
N GLU A 9 1.55 3.59 -12.54
CA GLU A 9 2.64 4.07 -11.70
C GLU A 9 2.59 5.60 -11.74
N LEU A 10 2.44 6.24 -10.58
CA LEU A 10 2.66 7.68 -10.42
C LEU A 10 4.01 7.87 -9.75
N VAL A 11 4.77 8.85 -10.22
CA VAL A 11 6.09 9.19 -9.68
C VAL A 11 6.11 10.67 -9.32
N ASP A 12 6.57 10.98 -8.12
CA ASP A 12 6.81 12.35 -7.63
C ASP A 12 8.15 12.38 -6.88
N GLY A 13 9.19 12.87 -7.54
CA GLY A 13 10.57 12.79 -7.05
C GLY A 13 10.98 11.35 -6.74
N ASP A 14 11.35 11.09 -5.48
CA ASP A 14 11.74 9.77 -5.00
C ASP A 14 10.55 8.88 -4.59
N ILE A 15 9.31 9.37 -4.75
CA ILE A 15 8.09 8.67 -4.35
C ILE A 15 7.44 8.00 -5.55
N VAL A 16 7.07 6.73 -5.39
CA VAL A 16 6.35 5.94 -6.40
C VAL A 16 5.07 5.36 -5.81
N LEU A 17 3.93 5.64 -6.44
CA LEU A 17 2.66 4.98 -6.19
C LEU A 17 2.38 3.97 -7.30
N ARG A 18 2.27 2.69 -6.92
CA ARG A 18 2.00 1.59 -7.84
C ARG A 18 1.06 0.57 -7.21
N PRO A 19 0.34 -0.25 -8.00
CA PRO A 19 -0.36 -1.41 -7.50
C PRO A 19 0.53 -2.27 -6.59
N ILE A 20 -0.04 -2.66 -5.45
CA ILE A 20 0.59 -3.60 -4.53
C ILE A 20 0.71 -4.98 -5.18
N LYS A 21 1.85 -5.63 -5.00
CA LYS A 21 2.14 -6.98 -5.51
C LYS A 21 2.41 -7.92 -4.34
N MET A 22 2.25 -9.22 -4.53
CA MET A 22 2.48 -10.23 -3.47
C MET A 22 3.88 -10.13 -2.83
N ARG A 23 4.90 -9.77 -3.62
CA ARG A 23 6.27 -9.55 -3.13
C ARG A 23 6.41 -8.42 -2.09
N ASP A 24 5.44 -7.51 -2.04
CA ASP A 24 5.45 -6.37 -1.11
C ASP A 24 4.97 -6.76 0.29
N GLN A 25 4.52 -8.01 0.50
CA GLN A 25 3.99 -8.46 1.79
C GLN A 25 4.97 -8.26 2.95
N ARG A 26 6.26 -8.58 2.76
CA ARG A 26 7.29 -8.45 3.80
C ARG A 26 7.55 -6.99 4.19
N PRO A 27 7.88 -6.07 3.25
CA PRO A 27 8.08 -4.67 3.60
C PRO A 27 6.80 -4.03 4.18
N TRP A 28 5.62 -4.40 3.67
CA TRP A 28 4.35 -3.92 4.23
C TRP A 28 4.16 -4.33 5.69
N ARG A 29 4.38 -5.62 6.03
CA ARG A 29 4.27 -6.10 7.42
C ARG A 29 5.24 -5.40 8.36
N GLU A 30 6.47 -5.14 7.91
CA GLU A 30 7.47 -4.43 8.71
C GLU A 30 7.02 -3.01 9.05
N VAL A 31 6.58 -2.25 8.05
CA VAL A 31 6.07 -0.88 8.25
C VAL A 31 4.82 -0.89 9.13
N ASN A 32 3.88 -1.80 8.89
CA ASN A 32 2.66 -1.91 9.69
C ASN A 32 2.97 -2.21 11.17
N ARG A 33 3.89 -3.15 11.42
CA ARG A 33 4.32 -3.49 12.79
C ARG A 33 4.98 -2.31 13.50
N ARG A 34 5.86 -1.59 12.83
CA ARG A 34 6.57 -0.42 13.40
C ARG A 34 5.62 0.72 13.77
N ASN A 35 4.53 0.88 13.02
CA ASN A 35 3.58 1.98 13.20
C ASN A 35 2.30 1.56 13.93
N ARG A 36 2.26 0.37 14.53
CA ARG A 36 1.03 -0.21 15.10
C ARG A 36 0.32 0.72 16.08
N ASP A 37 1.06 1.33 17.01
CA ASP A 37 0.47 2.20 18.03
C ASP A 37 -0.14 3.47 17.44
N TRP A 38 0.46 4.00 16.36
CA TRP A 38 -0.06 5.14 15.62
C TRP A 38 -1.26 4.78 14.74
N LEU A 39 -1.27 3.59 14.15
CA LEU A 39 -2.35 3.11 13.27
C LEU A 39 -3.59 2.67 14.05
N ARG A 40 -3.43 2.19 15.29
CA ARG A 40 -4.50 1.58 16.09
C ARG A 40 -5.80 2.39 16.18
N PRO A 41 -5.80 3.73 16.33
CA PRO A 41 -7.05 4.51 16.37
C PRO A 41 -7.81 4.54 15.04
N TRP A 42 -7.14 4.22 13.93
CA TRP A 42 -7.64 4.32 12.57
C TRP A 42 -7.92 2.95 11.94
N GLU A 43 -7.57 1.85 12.62
CA GLU A 43 -7.92 0.51 12.16
C GLU A 43 -9.43 0.33 12.26
N ALA A 44 -10.08 0.01 11.13
CA ALA A 44 -11.49 -0.28 11.11
C ALA A 44 -11.77 -1.47 12.04
N THR A 45 -12.49 -1.21 13.13
CA THR A 45 -12.98 -2.27 14.01
C THR A 45 -14.17 -2.94 13.34
N ILE A 46 -14.21 -4.28 13.36
CA ILE A 46 -15.43 -5.03 13.03
C ILE A 46 -16.48 -4.65 14.10
N PRO A 47 -17.67 -4.15 13.73
CA PRO A 47 -18.72 -3.83 14.70
C PRO A 47 -19.24 -5.07 15.42
#